data_AF-A0A0B3W089-F1
#
_entry.id   AF-A0A0B3W089-F1
#
_cell.length_a   1.000
_cell.length_b   1.000
_cell.length_c   1.000
_cell.angle_alpha   90.00
_cell.angle_beta   90.00
_cell.angle_gamma   90.00
#
_symmetry.space_group_name_H-M   'P 1'
#
loop_
_entity.id
_entity.type
_entity.pdbx_description
1 polymer ?
#
loop_
_entity_poly.entity_id
_entity_poly.type
_entity_poly.pdbx_seq_one_letter_code
_entity_poly.pdbx_strand_id
1 'polypeptide(L)'
;MINKKVFSDTKDKLIKINILVVSSFLIIFSLFTFFYFQSITYKSIDDKLKEEYEYISMQVNRTSYLNPIVLNDPRDLVYIYKNDRLIYYTKSDYFEEFAPQDESDKTNACFTYKKGNYTFRELSITINGFKIRIIRNIDSERSSLKQLLFVIGIGIVFSIIITYFVALYLTRKALLPIENAWYTQAKFIQDASHELRTPITIVSSKLQSLLTVPNNTISDEVETIADAMNETRRLRKMIKDLLSLSKEDTIIKLKVEEINMVDLVEEIYRDYIDIATIQNKVLKYENNLKNPLVKSDKNKLKQLLLIFMTYNIFKIDT
;
A
#
# COMPACT_ATOMS: atom_id res chain seq x y z
N MET A 1 -29.17 -7.16 6.66
CA MET A 1 -28.28 -6.37 7.55
C MET A 1 -26.90 -7.00 7.53
N ILE A 2 -25.92 -6.43 6.81
CA ILE A 2 -24.53 -6.90 6.92
C ILE A 2 -24.05 -6.55 8.33
N ASN A 3 -23.66 -7.59 9.06
CA ASN A 3 -23.34 -7.53 10.48
C ASN A 3 -22.11 -6.63 10.66
N LYS A 4 -22.16 -5.65 11.60
CA LYS A 4 -21.00 -4.83 12.02
C LYS A 4 -19.74 -5.68 12.27
N LYS A 5 -19.96 -6.96 12.64
CA LYS A 5 -18.94 -8.00 12.74
C LYS A 5 -18.07 -8.15 11.48
N VAL A 6 -18.65 -8.13 10.27
CA VAL A 6 -17.88 -8.28 9.01
C VAL A 6 -16.88 -7.14 8.81
N PHE A 7 -17.27 -5.89 9.11
CA PHE A 7 -16.37 -4.73 9.00
C PHE A 7 -15.28 -4.75 10.08
N SER A 8 -15.62 -5.15 11.31
CA SER A 8 -14.63 -5.33 12.38
C SER A 8 -13.64 -6.43 12.04
N ASP A 9 -14.12 -7.59 11.57
CA ASP A 9 -13.28 -8.73 11.19
C ASP A 9 -12.37 -8.37 10.01
N THR A 10 -12.88 -7.61 9.04
CA THR A 10 -12.10 -7.13 7.89
C THR A 10 -11.00 -6.15 8.33
N LYS A 11 -11.33 -5.22 9.23
CA LYS A 11 -10.36 -4.28 9.81
C LYS A 11 -9.23 -5.01 10.53
N ASP A 12 -9.57 -5.96 11.40
CA ASP A 12 -8.56 -6.70 12.18
C ASP A 12 -7.69 -7.58 11.28
N LYS A 13 -8.28 -8.18 10.24
CA LYS A 13 -7.55 -8.95 9.23
C LYS A 13 -6.57 -8.06 8.45
N LEU A 14 -6.99 -6.85 8.04
CA LEU A 14 -6.14 -5.92 7.30
C LEU A 14 -4.95 -5.44 8.13
N ILE A 15 -5.18 -5.13 9.41
CA ILE A 15 -4.13 -4.71 10.34
C ILE A 15 -3.13 -5.85 10.55
N LYS A 16 -3.61 -7.08 10.81
CA LYS A 16 -2.75 -8.26 10.98
C LYS A 16 -1.90 -8.54 9.76
N ILE A 17 -2.47 -8.47 8.55
CA ILE A 17 -1.72 -8.68 7.30
C ILE A 17 -0.64 -7.62 7.13
N ASN A 18 -0.95 -6.34 7.33
CA ASN A 18 0.05 -5.27 7.21
C ASN A 18 1.21 -5.44 8.20
N ILE A 19 0.89 -5.73 9.47
CA ILE A 19 1.92 -5.96 10.49
C ILE A 19 2.79 -7.17 10.13
N LEU A 20 2.19 -8.27 9.65
CA LEU A 20 2.92 -9.47 9.26
C LEU A 20 3.85 -9.22 8.08
N VAL A 21 3.39 -8.52 7.05
CA VAL A 21 4.19 -8.17 5.86
C VAL A 21 5.37 -7.30 6.25
N VAL A 22 5.14 -6.23 7.01
CA VAL A 22 6.20 -5.32 7.44
C VAL A 22 7.19 -6.02 8.37
N SER A 23 6.71 -6.83 9.33
CA SER A 23 7.59 -7.57 10.25
C SER A 23 8.48 -8.57 9.51
N SER A 24 7.92 -9.30 8.53
CA SER A 24 8.69 -10.23 7.69
C SER A 24 9.79 -9.51 6.92
N PHE A 25 9.45 -8.37 6.28
CA PHE A 25 10.42 -7.55 5.57
C PHE A 25 11.53 -7.04 6.50
N LEU A 26 11.19 -6.54 7.69
CA LEU A 26 12.17 -6.06 8.67
C LEU A 26 13.12 -7.17 9.13
N ILE A 27 12.62 -8.38 9.36
CA ILE A 27 13.45 -9.52 9.78
C ILE A 27 14.43 -9.88 8.66
N ILE A 28 13.95 -9.99 7.42
CA ILE A 28 14.80 -10.31 6.26
C ILE A 28 15.87 -9.25 6.06
N PHE A 29 15.49 -7.98 6.09
CA PHE A 29 16.41 -6.86 5.96
C PHE A 29 17.47 -6.85 7.07
N SER A 30 17.04 -7.08 8.31
CA SER A 30 17.92 -7.13 9.48
C SER A 30 18.94 -8.26 9.40
N LEU A 31 18.51 -9.47 8.99
CA LEU A 31 19.40 -10.61 8.78
C LEU A 31 20.42 -10.30 7.68
N PHE A 32 19.96 -9.76 6.55
CA PHE A 32 20.82 -9.36 5.45
C PHE A 32 21.87 -8.35 5.90
N THR A 33 21.47 -7.28 6.58
CA THR A 33 22.39 -6.26 7.10
C THR A 33 23.42 -6.87 8.06
N PHE A 34 22.99 -7.71 9.00
CA PHE A 34 23.90 -8.34 9.94
C PHE A 34 24.94 -9.21 9.25
N PHE A 35 24.52 -10.11 8.35
CA PHE A 35 25.43 -10.98 7.62
C PHE A 35 26.37 -10.20 6.69
N TYR A 36 25.87 -9.15 6.04
CA TYR A 36 26.67 -8.27 5.20
C TYR A 36 27.80 -7.59 6.00
N PHE A 37 27.46 -6.95 7.13
CA PHE A 37 28.45 -6.31 7.99
C PHE A 37 29.43 -7.33 8.59
N GLN A 38 28.93 -8.47 9.07
CA GLN A 38 29.78 -9.53 9.58
C GLN A 38 30.77 -10.00 8.52
N SER A 39 30.32 -10.24 7.29
CA SER A 39 31.18 -10.69 6.20
C SER A 39 32.26 -9.65 5.87
N ILE A 40 31.91 -8.36 5.82
CA ILE A 40 32.87 -7.29 5.53
C ILE A 40 33.91 -7.17 6.66
N THR A 41 33.46 -7.17 7.91
CA THR A 41 34.36 -7.03 9.06
C THR A 41 35.37 -8.17 9.13
N TYR A 42 34.91 -9.42 9.01
CA TYR A 42 35.80 -10.58 9.06
C TYR A 42 36.76 -10.61 7.86
N LYS A 43 36.28 -10.30 6.65
CA LYS A 43 37.14 -10.21 5.48
C LYS A 43 38.20 -9.12 5.62
N SER A 44 37.83 -7.95 6.13
CA SER A 44 38.79 -6.86 6.36
C SER A 44 39.84 -7.21 7.42
N ILE A 45 39.49 -7.97 8.47
CA ILE A 45 40.47 -8.47 9.42
C ILE A 45 41.42 -9.46 8.73
N ASP A 46 40.89 -10.41 7.97
CA ASP A 46 41.68 -11.42 7.28
C ASP A 46 42.66 -10.79 6.25
N ASP A 47 42.19 -9.79 5.49
CA ASP A 47 43.02 -9.04 4.55
C ASP A 47 44.17 -8.31 5.27
N LYS A 48 43.89 -7.65 6.42
CA LYS A 48 44.93 -6.98 7.23
C LYS A 48 45.94 -7.96 7.83
N LEU A 49 45.49 -9.13 8.31
CA LEU A 49 46.39 -10.17 8.82
C LEU A 49 47.32 -10.70 7.71
N LYS A 50 46.81 -10.79 6.48
CA LYS A 50 47.59 -11.19 5.32
C LYS A 50 48.61 -10.12 4.91
N GLU A 51 48.22 -8.84 4.91
CA GLU A 51 49.15 -7.72 4.67
C GLU A 51 50.28 -7.68 5.70
N GLU A 52 49.96 -7.88 6.99
CA GLU A 52 50.94 -7.96 8.07
C GLU A 52 51.91 -9.13 7.83
N TYR A 53 51.38 -10.29 7.43
CA TYR A 53 52.19 -11.44 7.05
C TYR A 53 53.14 -11.13 5.90
N GLU A 54 52.65 -10.53 4.81
CA GLU A 54 53.48 -10.17 3.66
C GLU A 54 54.61 -9.22 4.10
N TYR A 55 54.30 -8.21 4.92
CA TYR A 55 55.27 -7.26 5.47
C TYR A 55 56.36 -7.94 6.33
N ILE A 56 55.98 -8.85 7.23
CA ILE A 56 56.92 -9.58 8.08
C ILE A 56 57.75 -10.56 7.27
N SER A 57 57.14 -11.28 6.31
CA SER A 57 57.83 -12.24 5.48
C SER A 57 58.97 -11.60 4.65
N MET A 58 58.78 -10.36 4.18
CA MET A 58 59.82 -9.59 3.48
C MET A 58 60.97 -9.22 4.41
N GLN A 59 60.71 -8.92 5.69
CA GLN A 59 61.74 -8.60 6.67
C GLN A 59 62.55 -9.84 7.04
N VAL A 60 61.87 -10.95 7.38
CA VAL A 60 62.51 -12.23 7.75
C VAL A 60 63.43 -12.74 6.65
N ASN A 61 63.07 -12.57 5.38
CA ASN A 61 63.90 -12.97 4.25
C ASN A 61 65.12 -12.05 4.00
N ARG A 62 65.09 -10.78 4.47
CA ARG A 62 66.14 -9.77 4.19
C ARG A 62 67.13 -9.56 5.33
N THR A 63 66.76 -9.84 6.58
CA THR A 63 67.58 -9.46 7.75
C THR A 63 68.55 -10.56 8.19
N SER A 64 69.84 -10.21 8.32
CA SER A 64 70.71 -10.77 9.36
C SER A 64 70.10 -10.40 10.73
N TYR A 65 70.11 -11.33 11.70
CA TYR A 65 69.44 -11.33 13.03
C TYR A 65 69.58 -10.10 13.95
N LEU A 66 70.10 -8.97 13.47
CA LEU A 66 70.47 -7.80 14.27
C LEU A 66 69.40 -6.68 14.30
N ASN A 67 68.38 -6.71 13.44
CA ASN A 67 67.29 -5.72 13.45
C ASN A 67 65.99 -6.31 14.01
N PRO A 68 65.30 -5.62 14.94
CA PRO A 68 64.00 -6.06 15.42
C PRO A 68 62.96 -5.99 14.30
N ILE A 69 62.06 -6.97 14.25
CA ILE A 69 60.93 -6.98 13.31
C ILE A 69 60.00 -5.82 13.65
N VAL A 70 59.69 -5.02 12.64
CA VAL A 70 58.72 -3.92 12.72
C VAL A 70 57.35 -4.45 12.32
N LEU A 71 56.32 -4.08 13.07
CA LEU A 71 54.93 -4.41 12.79
C LEU A 71 54.28 -3.29 11.98
N ASN A 72 53.39 -3.63 11.05
CA ASN A 72 52.63 -2.64 10.30
C ASN A 72 51.36 -2.21 11.07
N ASP A 73 50.70 -3.13 11.79
CA ASP A 73 49.65 -2.80 12.78
C ASP A 73 50.10 -3.16 14.21
N PRO A 74 50.24 -2.20 15.14
CA PRO A 74 50.69 -2.47 16.51
C PRO A 74 49.71 -3.30 17.34
N ARG A 75 48.49 -3.55 16.83
CA ARG A 75 47.49 -4.40 17.48
C ARG A 75 47.73 -5.89 17.22
N ASP A 76 48.63 -6.22 16.29
CA ASP A 76 48.99 -7.58 15.97
C ASP A 76 50.06 -8.13 16.92
N LEU A 77 49.88 -9.39 17.27
CA LEU A 77 50.81 -10.15 18.08
C LEU A 77 51.47 -11.17 17.19
N VAL A 78 52.78 -11.06 17.04
CA VAL A 78 53.53 -11.88 16.10
C VAL A 78 54.44 -12.83 16.87
N TYR A 79 54.40 -14.09 16.49
CA TYR A 79 55.26 -15.14 17.03
C TYR A 79 55.92 -15.87 15.87
N ILE A 80 57.25 -15.92 15.87
CA ILE A 80 58.03 -16.57 14.81
C ILE A 80 58.86 -17.69 15.40
N TYR A 81 58.73 -18.86 14.81
CA TYR A 81 59.46 -20.07 15.19
C TYR A 81 60.37 -20.49 14.04
N LYS A 82 61.58 -20.95 14.35
CA LYS A 82 62.51 -21.59 13.42
C LYS A 82 62.89 -22.96 13.96
N ASN A 83 62.58 -24.04 13.23
CA ASN A 83 62.78 -25.41 13.71
C ASN A 83 62.22 -25.60 15.14
N ASP A 84 60.98 -25.18 15.36
CA ASP A 84 60.25 -25.21 16.64
C ASP A 84 60.85 -24.38 17.80
N ARG A 85 61.89 -23.58 17.55
CA ARG A 85 62.40 -22.60 18.52
C ARG A 85 61.81 -21.23 18.24
N LEU A 86 61.20 -20.63 19.26
CA LEU A 86 60.72 -19.24 19.22
C LEU A 86 61.93 -18.29 19.06
N ILE A 87 61.95 -17.55 17.96
CA ILE A 87 63.02 -16.59 17.64
C ILE A 87 62.58 -15.13 17.80
N TYR A 88 61.27 -14.87 17.73
CA TYR A 88 60.69 -13.54 17.91
C TYR A 88 59.29 -13.68 18.50
N TYR A 89 58.93 -12.78 19.41
CA TYR A 89 57.59 -12.67 19.95
C TYR A 89 57.24 -11.22 20.27
N THR A 90 55.98 -10.88 20.09
CA THR A 90 55.40 -9.64 20.61
C THR A 90 54.90 -9.90 22.02
N LYS A 91 55.45 -9.19 23.02
CA LYS A 91 54.96 -9.26 24.39
C LYS A 91 53.53 -8.72 24.46
N SER A 92 52.66 -9.44 25.16
CA SER A 92 51.25 -9.07 25.30
C SER A 92 50.75 -9.35 26.71
N ASP A 93 49.88 -8.49 27.22
CA ASP A 93 49.18 -8.72 28.49
C ASP A 93 48.03 -9.73 28.35
N TYR A 94 47.70 -10.16 27.13
CA TYR A 94 46.66 -11.16 26.88
C TYR A 94 47.08 -12.60 27.18
N PHE A 95 48.38 -12.87 27.26
CA PHE A 95 48.92 -14.21 27.49
C PHE A 95 49.95 -14.17 28.63
N GLU A 96 49.79 -15.05 29.62
CA GLU A 96 50.76 -15.18 30.72
C GLU A 96 52.06 -15.88 30.26
N GLU A 97 51.98 -16.69 29.22
CA GLU A 97 53.12 -17.39 28.61
C GLU A 97 53.78 -16.55 27.50
N PHE A 98 55.09 -16.73 27.30
CA PHE A 98 55.87 -16.03 26.26
C PHE A 98 55.34 -16.25 24.84
N ALA A 99 54.66 -17.37 24.60
CA ALA A 99 53.91 -17.60 23.38
C ALA A 99 52.69 -18.48 23.66
N PRO A 100 51.51 -18.17 23.08
CA PRO A 100 50.33 -18.99 23.26
C PRO A 100 50.50 -20.36 22.60
N GLN A 101 50.04 -21.42 23.28
CA GLN A 101 49.93 -22.76 22.70
C GLN A 101 49.16 -22.74 21.36
N ASP A 102 49.49 -23.68 20.47
CA ASP A 102 48.79 -23.85 19.20
C ASP A 102 47.35 -24.34 19.46
N GLU A 103 46.37 -23.48 19.19
CA GLU A 103 44.94 -23.77 19.37
C GLU A 103 44.32 -24.47 18.13
N SER A 104 45.10 -24.65 17.05
CA SER A 104 44.64 -25.21 15.78
C SER A 104 45.79 -25.67 14.89
N ASP A 105 45.65 -26.85 14.29
CA ASP A 105 46.57 -27.39 13.26
C ASP A 105 46.40 -26.74 11.88
N LYS A 106 45.44 -25.82 11.73
CA LYS A 106 45.19 -25.13 10.46
C LYS A 106 46.35 -24.19 10.13
N THR A 107 47.15 -24.61 9.17
CA THR A 107 48.16 -23.78 8.50
C THR A 107 47.58 -23.16 7.23
N ASN A 108 48.01 -21.95 6.90
CA ASN A 108 47.60 -21.17 5.73
C ASN A 108 46.12 -20.74 5.68
N ALA A 109 45.44 -20.65 6.83
CA ALA A 109 44.07 -20.15 6.90
C ALA A 109 43.85 -19.28 8.15
N CYS A 110 42.99 -18.26 8.02
CA CYS A 110 42.53 -17.48 9.17
C CYS A 110 41.50 -18.28 9.97
N PHE A 111 41.65 -18.33 11.30
CA PHE A 111 40.67 -18.95 12.19
C PHE A 111 40.41 -18.07 13.41
N THR A 112 39.26 -18.28 14.05
CA THR A 112 38.86 -17.55 15.27
C THR A 112 38.79 -18.52 16.43
N TYR A 113 39.37 -18.14 17.56
CA TYR A 113 39.25 -18.86 18.82
C TYR A 113 39.04 -17.89 19.99
N LYS A 114 38.67 -18.43 21.15
CA LYS A 114 38.46 -17.65 22.36
C LYS A 114 39.42 -18.16 23.42
N LYS A 115 40.16 -17.25 24.06
CA LYS A 115 41.05 -17.58 25.18
C LYS A 115 40.77 -16.62 26.33
N GLY A 116 40.41 -17.17 27.48
CA GLY A 116 39.90 -16.39 28.61
C GLY A 116 38.68 -15.56 28.21
N ASN A 117 38.75 -14.25 28.45
CA ASN A 117 37.68 -13.30 28.11
C ASN A 117 37.82 -12.69 26.71
N TYR A 118 38.89 -13.01 25.99
CA TYR A 118 39.23 -12.38 24.73
C TYR A 118 39.00 -13.30 23.54
N THR A 119 38.59 -12.71 22.43
CA THR A 119 38.40 -13.40 21.16
C THR A 119 39.50 -13.00 20.20
N PHE A 120 40.18 -13.98 19.62
CA PHE A 120 41.29 -13.77 18.72
C PHE A 120 40.99 -14.27 17.31
N ARG A 121 41.54 -13.57 16.32
CA ARG A 121 41.67 -14.04 14.95
C ARG A 121 43.15 -14.30 14.69
N GLU A 122 43.47 -15.48 14.19
CA GLU A 122 44.85 -15.89 13.96
C GLU A 122 45.06 -16.34 12.52
N LEU A 123 46.22 -15.97 11.98
CA LEU A 123 46.78 -16.48 10.74
C LEU A 123 48.13 -17.14 11.06
N SER A 124 48.26 -18.44 10.73
CA SER A 124 49.53 -19.16 10.85
C SER A 124 49.97 -19.67 9.49
N ILE A 125 51.19 -19.32 9.08
CA ILE A 125 51.79 -19.74 7.81
C ILE A 125 53.20 -20.27 8.07
N THR A 126 53.56 -21.37 7.41
CA THR A 126 54.89 -21.98 7.52
C THR A 126 55.60 -21.93 6.16
N ILE A 127 56.76 -21.26 6.08
CA ILE A 127 57.60 -21.14 4.87
C ILE A 127 59.07 -21.32 5.22
N ASN A 128 59.82 -22.10 4.42
CA ASN A 128 61.27 -22.27 4.51
C ASN A 128 61.81 -22.62 5.93
N GLY A 129 61.05 -23.43 6.69
CA GLY A 129 61.40 -23.82 8.06
C GLY A 129 61.08 -22.77 9.14
N PHE A 130 60.45 -21.65 8.76
CA PHE A 130 59.90 -20.65 9.67
C PHE A 130 58.38 -20.78 9.76
N LYS A 131 57.86 -20.83 10.99
CA LYS A 131 56.42 -20.73 11.27
C LYS A 131 56.13 -19.34 11.82
N ILE A 132 55.37 -18.54 11.07
CA ILE A 132 54.94 -17.19 11.44
C ILE A 132 53.47 -17.28 11.87
N ARG A 133 53.18 -16.83 13.09
CA ARG A 133 51.83 -16.73 13.65
C ARG A 133 51.52 -15.26 13.92
N ILE A 134 50.38 -14.80 13.42
CA ILE A 134 49.89 -13.44 13.62
C ILE A 134 48.53 -13.55 14.27
N ILE A 135 48.40 -12.98 15.46
CA ILE A 135 47.22 -13.07 16.32
C ILE A 135 46.72 -11.66 16.59
N ARG A 136 45.43 -11.42 16.34
CA ARG A 136 44.77 -10.14 16.59
C ARG A 136 43.59 -10.30 17.52
N ASN A 137 43.48 -9.44 18.54
CA ASN A 137 42.27 -9.32 19.34
C ASN A 137 41.14 -8.69 18.49
N ILE A 138 39.98 -9.35 18.43
CA ILE A 138 38.82 -8.91 17.63
C ILE A 138 37.59 -8.56 18.50
N ASP A 139 37.79 -8.29 19.79
CA ASP A 139 36.67 -8.01 20.70
C ASP A 139 35.99 -6.68 20.38
N SER A 140 36.74 -5.70 19.87
CA SER A 140 36.19 -4.42 19.42
C SER A 140 35.24 -4.60 18.23
N GLU A 141 35.62 -5.44 17.26
CA GLU A 141 34.81 -5.78 16.09
C GLU A 141 33.58 -6.60 16.50
N ARG A 142 33.75 -7.58 17.38
CA ARG A 142 32.64 -8.35 17.97
C ARG A 142 31.67 -7.46 18.74
N SER A 143 32.19 -6.52 19.54
CA SER A 143 31.39 -5.56 20.30
C SER A 143 30.59 -4.65 19.35
N SER A 144 31.22 -4.18 18.27
CA SER A 144 30.56 -3.38 17.24
C SER A 144 29.41 -4.15 16.56
N LEU A 145 29.61 -5.43 16.23
CA LEU A 145 28.56 -6.29 15.68
C LEU A 145 27.41 -6.52 16.67
N LYS A 146 27.71 -6.66 17.97
CA LYS A 146 26.68 -6.75 19.03
C LYS A 146 25.91 -5.44 19.18
N GLN A 147 26.60 -4.29 19.12
CA GLN A 147 25.97 -2.98 19.17
C GLN A 147 25.05 -2.76 17.97
N LEU A 148 25.46 -3.21 16.78
CA LEU A 148 24.61 -3.21 15.59
C LEU A 148 23.34 -4.04 15.80
N LEU A 149 23.45 -5.27 16.34
CA LEU A 149 22.28 -6.09 16.67
C LEU A 149 21.35 -5.41 17.68
N PHE A 150 21.91 -4.75 18.69
CA PHE A 150 21.13 -4.02 19.69
C PHE A 150 20.34 -2.86 19.06
N VAL A 151 20.99 -2.07 18.20
CA VAL A 151 20.35 -0.95 17.47
C VAL A 151 19.26 -1.46 16.52
N ILE A 152 19.52 -2.55 15.78
CA ILE A 152 18.51 -3.21 14.93
C ILE A 152 17.31 -3.65 15.77
N GLY A 153 17.54 -4.28 16.93
CA GLY A 153 16.47 -4.73 17.82
C GLY A 153 15.55 -3.58 18.27
N ILE A 154 16.14 -2.46 18.71
CA ILE A 154 15.38 -1.26 19.07
C ILE A 154 14.61 -0.71 17.86
N GLY A 155 15.25 -0.67 16.69
CA GLY A 155 14.65 -0.21 15.44
C GLY A 155 13.42 -1.04 15.04
N ILE A 156 13.49 -2.37 15.19
CA ILE A 156 12.36 -3.28 14.91
C ILE A 156 11.19 -2.99 15.85
N VAL A 157 11.44 -2.87 17.16
CA VAL A 157 10.37 -2.58 18.14
C VAL A 157 9.70 -1.25 17.81
N PHE A 158 10.48 -0.20 17.55
CA PHE A 158 9.97 1.11 17.19
C PHE A 158 9.18 1.08 15.87
N SER A 159 9.69 0.34 14.88
CA SER A 159 9.02 0.18 13.58
C SER A 159 7.68 -0.54 13.73
N ILE A 160 7.59 -1.62 14.51
CA ILE A 160 6.33 -2.34 14.76
C ILE A 160 5.28 -1.41 15.40
N ILE A 161 5.68 -0.59 16.37
CA ILE A 161 4.79 0.38 17.02
C ILE A 161 4.26 1.38 15.98
N ILE A 162 5.15 1.98 15.19
CA ILE A 162 4.75 2.92 14.13
C ILE A 162 3.81 2.26 13.13
N THR A 163 4.16 1.06 12.64
CA THR A 163 3.36 0.30 11.69
C THR A 163 1.97 0.02 12.23
N TYR A 164 1.82 -0.31 13.51
CA TYR A 164 0.52 -0.51 14.14
C TYR A 164 -0.35 0.76 14.05
N PHE A 165 0.19 1.93 14.41
CA PHE A 165 -0.55 3.20 14.34
C PHE A 165 -0.89 3.60 12.90
N VAL A 166 0.05 3.46 11.98
CA VAL A 166 -0.17 3.75 10.55
C VAL A 166 -1.23 2.82 9.97
N ALA A 167 -1.16 1.52 10.27
CA ALA A 167 -2.15 0.54 9.82
C ALA A 167 -3.55 0.87 10.37
N LEU A 168 -3.66 1.27 11.64
CA LEU A 168 -4.92 1.72 12.22
C LEU A 168 -5.50 2.94 11.49
N TYR A 169 -4.67 3.94 11.21
CA TYR A 169 -5.10 5.17 10.53
C TYR A 169 -5.57 4.89 9.09
N LEU A 170 -4.75 4.18 8.30
CA LEU A 170 -5.08 3.87 6.90
C LEU A 170 -6.32 2.99 6.80
N THR A 171 -6.46 1.97 7.66
CA THR A 171 -7.61 1.07 7.64
C THR A 171 -8.90 1.83 7.95
N ARG A 172 -8.90 2.73 8.94
CA ARG A 172 -10.07 3.57 9.24
C ARG A 172 -10.43 4.47 8.06
N LYS A 173 -9.43 5.17 7.50
CA LYS A 173 -9.65 6.09 6.37
C LYS A 173 -10.19 5.38 5.13
N ALA A 174 -9.75 4.14 4.86
CA ALA A 174 -10.19 3.34 3.72
C ALA A 174 -11.59 2.74 3.91
N LEU A 175 -11.97 2.33 5.13
CA LEU A 175 -13.27 1.70 5.39
C LEU A 175 -14.42 2.69 5.54
N LEU A 176 -14.18 3.91 6.04
CA LEU A 176 -15.21 4.94 6.20
C LEU A 176 -16.04 5.21 4.93
N PRO A 177 -15.45 5.46 3.74
CA PRO A 177 -16.26 5.70 2.54
C PRO A 177 -17.07 4.48 2.12
N ILE A 178 -16.53 3.26 2.34
CA ILE A 178 -17.23 2.01 2.02
C ILE A 178 -18.44 1.82 2.94
N GLU A 179 -18.27 2.08 4.24
CA GLU A 179 -19.36 2.01 5.22
C GLU A 179 -20.47 3.02 4.89
N ASN A 180 -20.11 4.25 4.56
CA ASN A 180 -21.06 5.30 4.19
C ASN A 180 -21.79 4.99 2.88
N ALA A 181 -21.08 4.55 1.85
CA ALA A 181 -21.68 4.14 0.58
C ALA A 181 -22.67 2.99 0.80
N TRP A 182 -22.29 2.02 1.63
CA TRP A 182 -23.14 0.89 1.92
C TRP A 182 -24.40 1.25 2.72
N TYR A 183 -24.26 2.11 3.73
CA TYR A 183 -25.41 2.62 4.48
C TYR A 183 -26.38 3.39 3.57
N THR A 184 -25.84 4.21 2.67
CA THR A 184 -26.62 5.00 1.71
C THR A 184 -27.37 4.09 0.75
N GLN A 185 -26.70 3.06 0.22
CA GLN A 185 -27.31 2.07 -0.67
C GLN A 185 -28.40 1.26 0.05
N ALA A 186 -28.16 0.83 1.28
CA ALA A 186 -29.15 0.10 2.07
C ALA A 186 -30.40 0.96 2.36
N LYS A 187 -30.21 2.23 2.72
CA LYS A 187 -31.29 3.19 2.93
C LYS A 187 -32.09 3.42 1.64
N PHE A 188 -31.41 3.62 0.52
CA PHE A 188 -32.05 3.82 -0.79
C PHE A 188 -32.93 2.62 -1.19
N ILE A 189 -32.44 1.38 -1.01
CA ILE A 189 -33.23 0.17 -1.29
C ILE A 189 -34.45 0.10 -0.38
N GLN A 190 -34.30 0.45 0.90
CA GLN A 190 -35.41 0.48 1.85
C GLN A 190 -36.46 1.52 1.42
N ASP A 191 -36.04 2.75 1.13
CA ASP A 191 -36.93 3.84 0.72
C ASP A 191 -37.65 3.48 -0.59
N ALA A 192 -36.94 2.95 -1.59
CA ALA A 192 -37.53 2.46 -2.83
C ALA A 192 -38.56 1.34 -2.59
N SER A 193 -38.27 0.40 -1.68
CA SER A 193 -39.20 -0.68 -1.35
C SER A 193 -40.49 -0.16 -0.70
N HIS A 194 -40.39 0.89 0.13
CA HIS A 194 -41.56 1.54 0.72
C HIS A 194 -42.37 2.31 -0.31
N GLU A 195 -41.71 3.08 -1.18
CA GLU A 195 -42.38 3.86 -2.22
C GLU A 195 -43.04 2.99 -3.29
N LEU A 196 -42.48 1.81 -3.60
CA LEU A 196 -43.08 0.86 -4.54
C LEU A 196 -44.28 0.10 -3.94
N ARG A 197 -44.33 -0.11 -2.63
CA ARG A 197 -45.41 -0.86 -1.96
C ARG A 197 -46.77 -0.17 -2.13
N THR A 198 -46.81 1.15 -1.98
CA THR A 198 -48.04 1.95 -2.04
C THR A 198 -48.77 1.82 -3.39
N PRO A 199 -48.16 2.12 -4.55
CA PRO A 199 -48.83 1.98 -5.84
C PRO A 199 -49.18 0.52 -6.16
N ILE A 200 -48.37 -0.46 -5.76
CA ILE A 200 -48.70 -1.89 -5.91
C ILE A 200 -49.97 -2.24 -5.12
N THR A 201 -50.10 -1.73 -3.90
CA THR A 201 -51.28 -1.95 -3.05
C THR A 201 -52.52 -1.30 -3.67
N ILE A 202 -52.40 -0.08 -4.19
CA ILE A 202 -53.50 0.63 -4.87
C ILE A 202 -53.95 -0.15 -6.11
N VAL A 203 -53.03 -0.55 -6.97
CA VAL A 203 -53.35 -1.37 -8.17
C VAL A 203 -54.04 -2.66 -7.76
N SER A 204 -53.52 -3.37 -6.76
CA SER A 204 -54.10 -4.63 -6.29
C SER A 204 -55.52 -4.42 -5.74
N SER A 205 -55.75 -3.37 -4.96
CA SER A 205 -57.06 -3.03 -4.42
C SER A 205 -58.07 -2.65 -5.50
N LYS A 206 -57.65 -1.88 -6.52
CA LYS A 206 -58.50 -1.49 -7.65
C LYS A 206 -58.90 -2.73 -8.46
N LEU A 207 -57.95 -3.63 -8.75
CA LEU A 207 -58.21 -4.90 -9.44
C LEU A 207 -59.12 -5.82 -8.62
N GLN A 208 -58.96 -5.89 -7.29
CA GLN A 208 -59.86 -6.65 -6.42
C GLN A 208 -61.28 -6.07 -6.42
N SER A 209 -61.42 -4.75 -6.42
CA SER A 209 -62.73 -4.09 -6.50
C SER A 209 -63.51 -4.50 -7.75
N LEU A 210 -62.83 -4.57 -8.91
CA LEU A 210 -63.44 -5.02 -10.16
C LEU A 210 -64.01 -6.45 -10.05
N LEU A 211 -63.38 -7.31 -9.25
CA LEU A 211 -63.84 -8.70 -9.05
C LEU A 211 -65.07 -8.79 -8.12
N THR A 212 -65.39 -7.74 -7.35
CA THR A 212 -66.55 -7.73 -6.44
C THR A 212 -67.87 -7.37 -7.13
N VAL A 213 -67.81 -6.82 -8.35
CA VAL A 213 -68.96 -6.38 -9.16
C VAL A 213 -68.94 -7.05 -10.54
N PRO A 214 -69.11 -8.39 -10.63
CA PRO A 214 -68.87 -9.16 -11.86
C PRO A 214 -69.86 -8.87 -13.00
N ASN A 215 -70.96 -8.17 -12.72
CA ASN A 215 -71.98 -7.81 -13.72
C ASN A 215 -71.76 -6.41 -14.32
N ASN A 216 -70.80 -5.63 -13.82
CA ASN A 216 -70.46 -4.32 -14.37
C ASN A 216 -69.76 -4.49 -15.73
N THR A 217 -70.08 -3.61 -16.68
CA THR A 217 -69.41 -3.57 -17.98
C THR A 217 -68.08 -2.83 -17.88
N ILE A 218 -67.22 -2.98 -18.89
CA ILE A 218 -65.98 -2.19 -19.00
C ILE A 218 -66.28 -0.69 -18.95
N SER A 219 -67.42 -0.26 -19.51
CA SER A 219 -67.83 1.15 -19.51
C SER A 219 -68.15 1.68 -18.11
N ASP A 220 -68.63 0.82 -17.21
CA ASP A 220 -69.00 1.20 -15.85
C ASP A 220 -67.77 1.36 -14.94
N GLU A 221 -66.65 0.73 -15.31
CA GLU A 221 -65.41 0.66 -14.52
C GLU A 221 -64.21 1.37 -15.16
N VAL A 222 -64.46 2.21 -16.17
CA VAL A 222 -63.40 2.94 -16.91
C VAL A 222 -62.48 3.72 -15.98
N GLU A 223 -63.03 4.38 -14.95
CA GLU A 223 -62.26 5.16 -13.99
C GLU A 223 -61.35 4.27 -13.12
N THR A 224 -61.88 3.16 -12.59
CA THR A 224 -61.13 2.17 -11.82
C THR A 224 -59.97 1.59 -12.63
N ILE A 225 -60.20 1.27 -13.91
CA ILE A 225 -59.18 0.77 -14.83
C ILE A 225 -58.15 1.85 -15.15
N ALA A 226 -58.59 3.08 -15.42
CA ALA A 226 -57.71 4.21 -15.71
C ALA A 226 -56.78 4.54 -14.53
N ASP A 227 -57.29 4.49 -13.29
CA ASP A 227 -56.51 4.67 -12.07
C ASP A 227 -55.43 3.60 -11.92
N ALA A 228 -55.79 2.32 -12.10
CA ALA A 228 -54.83 1.22 -12.03
C ALA A 228 -53.74 1.35 -13.11
N MET A 229 -54.12 1.77 -14.33
CA MET A 229 -53.16 2.04 -15.41
C MET A 229 -52.24 3.22 -15.09
N ASN A 230 -52.75 4.29 -14.47
CA ASN A 230 -51.96 5.44 -14.07
C ASN A 230 -50.93 5.08 -12.99
N GLU A 231 -51.31 4.30 -11.99
CA GLU A 231 -50.35 3.82 -10.98
C GLU A 231 -49.30 2.87 -11.55
N THR A 232 -49.67 2.05 -12.54
CA THR A 232 -48.71 1.21 -13.27
C THR A 232 -47.70 2.06 -14.07
N ARG A 233 -48.15 3.18 -14.66
CA ARG A 233 -47.25 4.15 -15.32
C ARG A 233 -46.32 4.83 -14.32
N ARG A 234 -46.81 5.16 -13.12
CA ARG A 234 -46.02 5.74 -12.02
C ARG A 234 -44.94 4.77 -11.54
N LEU A 235 -45.29 3.50 -11.34
CA LEU A 235 -44.34 2.41 -11.03
C LEU A 235 -43.23 2.31 -12.10
N ARG A 236 -43.62 2.32 -13.39
CA ARG A 236 -42.65 2.26 -14.50
C ARG A 236 -41.68 3.45 -14.48
N LYS A 237 -42.17 4.65 -14.17
CA LYS A 237 -41.34 5.84 -14.03
C LYS A 237 -40.37 5.71 -12.86
N MET A 238 -40.85 5.30 -11.68
CA MET A 238 -40.02 5.11 -10.49
C MET A 238 -38.90 4.08 -10.71
N ILE A 239 -39.22 2.95 -11.35
CA ILE A 239 -38.21 1.94 -11.73
C ILE A 239 -37.17 2.51 -12.70
N LYS A 240 -37.61 3.32 -13.67
CA LYS A 240 -36.71 3.98 -14.62
C LYS A 240 -35.76 4.96 -13.91
N ASP A 241 -36.28 5.72 -12.94
CA ASP A 241 -35.50 6.69 -12.16
C ASP A 241 -34.47 5.96 -11.26
N LEU A 242 -34.86 4.86 -10.60
CA LEU A 242 -33.96 3.98 -9.84
C LEU A 242 -32.82 3.41 -10.71
N LEU A 243 -33.14 2.94 -11.93
CA LEU A 243 -32.16 2.42 -12.88
C LEU A 243 -31.24 3.51 -13.45
N SER A 244 -31.72 4.76 -13.53
CA SER A 244 -30.91 5.90 -13.96
C SER A 244 -29.86 6.27 -12.91
N LEU A 245 -30.27 6.35 -11.63
CA LEU A 245 -29.37 6.63 -10.51
C LEU A 245 -28.25 5.59 -10.40
N SER A 246 -28.58 4.30 -10.59
CA SER A 246 -27.57 3.22 -10.59
C SER A 246 -26.56 3.31 -11.74
N LYS A 247 -26.83 4.07 -12.80
CA LYS A 247 -25.92 4.26 -13.94
C LYS A 247 -25.05 5.52 -13.80
N GLU A 248 -25.49 6.51 -13.02
CA GLU A 248 -24.80 7.78 -12.85
C GLU A 248 -23.55 7.72 -11.95
N ASP A 249 -23.38 6.64 -11.15
CA ASP A 249 -22.14 6.37 -10.39
C ASP A 249 -20.95 5.94 -11.29
N THR A 250 -21.17 5.75 -12.59
CA THR A 250 -20.08 5.58 -13.55
C THR A 250 -19.56 6.96 -13.93
N ILE A 251 -18.34 7.31 -13.50
CA ILE A 251 -17.61 8.54 -13.84
C ILE A 251 -18.02 9.03 -15.23
N ILE A 252 -18.89 10.04 -15.28
CA ILE A 252 -19.41 10.58 -16.53
C ILE A 252 -18.24 11.27 -17.21
N LYS A 253 -17.60 10.57 -18.15
CA LYS A 253 -16.65 11.21 -19.07
C LYS A 253 -17.48 12.13 -19.96
N LEU A 254 -17.50 13.42 -19.62
CA LEU A 254 -18.10 14.46 -20.45
C LEU A 254 -17.42 14.43 -21.82
N LYS A 255 -18.20 14.22 -22.88
CA LYS A 255 -17.69 14.36 -24.23
C LYS A 255 -17.77 15.84 -24.60
N VAL A 256 -16.77 16.60 -24.18
CA VAL A 256 -16.70 18.03 -24.45
C VAL A 256 -16.43 18.25 -25.93
N GLU A 257 -17.40 18.82 -26.63
CA GLU A 257 -17.29 19.27 -28.03
C GLU A 257 -17.70 20.74 -28.13
N GLU A 258 -17.31 21.40 -29.21
CA GLU A 258 -17.71 22.77 -29.49
C GLU A 258 -19.13 22.75 -30.08
N ILE A 259 -20.06 23.43 -29.40
CA ILE A 259 -21.49 23.41 -29.69
C ILE A 259 -21.94 24.82 -30.01
N ASN A 260 -22.66 24.96 -31.12
CA ASN A 260 -23.41 26.17 -31.42
C ASN A 260 -24.72 26.18 -30.60
N MET A 261 -24.79 27.07 -29.62
CA MET A 261 -25.94 27.24 -28.73
C MET A 261 -27.20 27.69 -29.47
N VAL A 262 -27.06 28.43 -30.56
CA VAL A 262 -28.19 28.90 -31.37
C VAL A 262 -28.89 27.70 -32.00
N ASP A 263 -28.11 26.84 -32.66
CA ASP A 263 -28.62 25.64 -33.31
C ASP A 263 -29.26 24.69 -32.30
N LEU A 264 -28.63 24.49 -31.14
CA LEU A 264 -29.14 23.60 -30.10
C LEU A 264 -30.47 24.10 -29.50
N VAL A 265 -30.60 25.40 -29.23
CA VAL A 265 -31.83 25.97 -28.66
C VAL A 265 -32.94 26.03 -29.71
N GLU A 266 -32.61 26.31 -30.97
CA GLU A 266 -33.56 26.30 -32.07
C GLU A 266 -34.11 24.89 -32.35
N GLU A 267 -33.25 23.87 -32.27
CA GLU A 267 -33.65 22.46 -32.35
C GLU A 267 -34.68 22.13 -31.25
N ILE A 268 -34.41 22.51 -30.00
CA ILE A 268 -35.33 22.28 -28.88
C ILE A 268 -36.63 23.09 -29.04
N TYR A 269 -36.56 24.33 -29.51
CA TYR A 269 -37.74 25.17 -29.74
C TYR A 269 -38.69 24.56 -30.77
N ARG A 270 -38.16 24.05 -31.89
CA ARG A 270 -38.95 23.36 -32.94
C ARG A 270 -39.64 22.11 -32.40
N ASP A 271 -38.93 21.32 -31.58
CA ASP A 271 -39.48 20.09 -31.00
C ASP A 271 -40.65 20.34 -30.01
N TYR A 272 -40.77 21.54 -29.43
CA TYR A 272 -41.71 21.82 -28.32
C TYR A 272 -42.75 22.90 -28.61
N ILE A 273 -42.68 23.61 -29.74
CA ILE A 273 -43.68 24.63 -30.11
C ILE A 273 -45.08 24.04 -30.28
N ASP A 274 -45.18 22.84 -30.86
CA ASP A 274 -46.47 22.15 -31.06
C ASP A 274 -47.10 21.75 -29.72
N ILE A 275 -46.27 21.26 -28.79
CA ILE A 275 -46.69 20.87 -27.43
C ILE A 275 -47.17 22.10 -26.65
N ALA A 276 -46.45 23.23 -26.75
CA ALA A 276 -46.87 24.50 -26.13
C ALA A 276 -48.21 24.99 -26.69
N THR A 277 -48.39 24.90 -28.01
CA THR A 277 -49.63 25.32 -28.69
C THR A 277 -50.83 24.48 -28.26
N ILE A 278 -50.68 23.16 -28.16
CA ILE A 278 -51.73 22.23 -27.67
C ILE A 278 -52.14 22.58 -26.23
N GLN A 279 -51.21 23.09 -25.43
CA GLN A 279 -51.45 23.48 -24.03
C GLN A 279 -51.85 24.96 -23.88
N ASN A 280 -52.15 25.67 -24.98
CA ASN A 280 -52.47 27.10 -25.00
C ASN A 280 -51.39 28.01 -24.38
N LYS A 281 -50.11 27.58 -24.45
CA LYS A 281 -48.96 28.35 -23.94
C LYS A 281 -48.21 29.01 -25.09
N VAL A 282 -47.81 30.28 -24.90
CA VAL A 282 -47.03 31.03 -25.88
C VAL A 282 -45.55 30.83 -25.59
N LEU A 283 -44.87 30.05 -26.42
CA LEU A 283 -43.41 29.89 -26.39
C LEU A 283 -42.77 30.94 -27.31
N LYS A 284 -41.98 31.86 -26.74
CA LYS A 284 -41.20 32.84 -27.51
C LYS A 284 -39.73 32.49 -27.46
N TYR A 285 -39.07 32.58 -28.61
CA TYR A 285 -37.62 32.43 -28.74
C TYR A 285 -36.99 33.76 -29.14
N GLU A 286 -36.09 34.26 -28.31
CA GLU A 286 -35.29 35.47 -28.57
C GLU A 286 -33.81 35.13 -28.38
N ASN A 287 -32.98 35.51 -29.35
CA ASN A 287 -31.54 35.25 -29.33
C ASN A 287 -30.75 36.55 -29.39
N ASN A 288 -30.07 36.89 -28.29
CA ASN A 288 -29.17 38.04 -28.18
C ASN A 288 -27.72 37.62 -27.84
N LEU A 289 -27.31 36.40 -28.23
CA LEU A 289 -25.98 35.87 -27.91
C LEU A 289 -24.89 36.55 -28.75
N LYS A 290 -23.90 37.15 -28.06
CA LYS A 290 -22.71 37.73 -28.70
C LYS A 290 -21.68 36.69 -29.16
N ASN A 291 -21.64 35.53 -28.50
CA ASN A 291 -20.81 34.39 -28.89
C ASN A 291 -21.63 33.10 -28.76
N PRO A 292 -21.93 32.41 -29.88
CA PRO A 292 -22.79 31.24 -29.86
C PRO A 292 -22.05 29.93 -29.57
N LEU A 293 -20.71 29.91 -29.61
CA LEU A 293 -19.93 28.68 -29.47
C LEU A 293 -19.57 28.42 -28.00
N VAL A 294 -19.99 27.26 -27.49
CA VAL A 294 -19.73 26.81 -26.12
C VAL A 294 -19.11 25.42 -26.14
N LYS A 295 -18.06 25.20 -25.34
CA LYS A 295 -17.46 23.88 -25.13
C LYS A 295 -18.19 23.14 -24.03
N SER A 296 -18.98 22.14 -24.38
CA SER A 296 -19.75 21.33 -23.42
C SER A 296 -20.07 19.95 -23.99
N ASP A 297 -20.72 19.08 -23.22
CA ASP A 297 -21.33 17.86 -23.72
C ASP A 297 -22.73 18.19 -24.28
N LYS A 298 -22.92 17.99 -25.59
CA LYS A 298 -24.15 18.39 -26.29
C LYS A 298 -25.38 17.68 -25.72
N ASN A 299 -25.25 16.39 -25.40
CA ASN A 299 -26.36 15.58 -24.91
C ASN A 299 -26.77 15.99 -23.49
N LYS A 300 -25.78 16.23 -22.61
CA LYS A 300 -26.05 16.68 -21.25
C LYS A 300 -26.59 18.10 -21.20
N LEU A 301 -26.09 18.99 -22.05
CA LEU A 301 -26.60 20.36 -22.15
C LEU A 301 -28.02 20.39 -22.72
N LYS A 302 -28.32 19.60 -23.76
CA LYS A 302 -29.69 19.40 -24.27
C LYS A 302 -30.61 18.90 -23.16
N GLN A 303 -30.18 17.88 -22.41
CA GLN A 303 -30.95 17.31 -21.30
C GLN A 303 -31.23 18.35 -20.21
N LEU A 304 -30.24 19.15 -19.83
CA LEU A 304 -30.40 20.22 -18.83
C LEU A 304 -31.39 21.28 -19.32
N LEU A 305 -31.25 21.77 -20.55
CA LEU A 305 -32.18 22.74 -21.13
C LEU A 305 -33.62 22.20 -21.21
N LEU A 306 -33.77 20.92 -21.55
CA LEU A 306 -35.07 20.25 -21.54
C LEU A 306 -35.67 20.14 -20.14
N ILE A 307 -34.87 19.80 -19.12
CA ILE A 307 -35.34 19.78 -17.73
C ILE A 307 -35.79 21.17 -17.31
N PHE A 308 -35.00 22.21 -17.60
CA PHE A 308 -35.38 23.59 -17.28
C PHE A 308 -36.67 24.02 -17.98
N MET A 309 -36.81 23.73 -19.28
CA MET A 309 -38.00 24.06 -20.05
C MET A 309 -39.23 23.31 -19.54
N THR A 310 -39.13 21.99 -19.39
CA THR A 310 -40.26 21.14 -18.94
C THR A 310 -40.68 21.42 -17.51
N TYR A 311 -39.72 21.63 -16.62
CA TYR A 311 -40.02 21.91 -15.21
C TYR A 311 -40.64 23.29 -15.01
N ASN A 312 -40.10 24.33 -15.66
CA ASN A 312 -40.58 25.71 -15.43
C ASN A 312 -41.78 26.10 -16.30
N ILE A 313 -41.89 25.58 -17.53
CA ILE A 313 -42.94 26.03 -18.47
C ILE A 313 -44.17 25.14 -18.38
N PHE A 314 -44.00 23.83 -18.15
CA PHE A 314 -45.09 22.86 -18.28
C PHE A 314 -45.61 22.32 -16.94
N LYS A 315 -44.89 22.52 -15.83
CA LYS A 315 -45.24 21.95 -14.51
C LYS A 315 -45.72 22.96 -13.46
N ILE A 316 -45.64 24.27 -13.70
CA ILE A 316 -45.97 25.31 -12.70
C ILE A 316 -47.49 25.63 -12.61
N ASP A 317 -48.33 25.07 -13.48
CA ASP A 317 -49.79 25.30 -13.44
C ASP A 317 -50.58 24.07 -12.95
N THR A 318 -50.27 23.57 -11.76
CA THR A 318 -51.15 22.75 -10.90
C THR A 318 -50.97 23.17 -9.47
#